data_AF-A0A345HYK8-F1
#
_entry.id   AF-A0A345HYK8-F1
#
_cell.length_a   1.000
_cell.length_b   1.000
_cell.length_c   1.000
_cell.angle_alpha   90.00
_cell.angle_beta   90.00
_cell.angle_gamma   90.00
#
_symmetry.space_group_name_H-M   'P 1'
#
loop_
_entity.id
_entity.type
_entity.pdbx_description
1 polymer ?
#
loop_
_entity_poly.entity_id
_entity_poly.type
_entity_poly.pdbx_seq_one_letter_code
_entity_poly.pdbx_strand_id
1 'polypeptide(L)'
;MRQPLAALITLTTLLAVTACSADDTSDGSAKDSGGAKAGADSSPVDPARIPGLRLANDSSEGGSCRWATSYPVIPGADALTAALKAYVEKQRDSYLENRKELDGDGSACADGASGGGSGAAEGGHELNVSFSFLAASADVVGLRLTRFEGGGAGSGLSDTTMWFDGSTGKVMPALALISSKKADLLQFAAAVKDSLKDREGVTPELLAKALVASGGSGPDSLSFTPEGDLQVAFNAGTVGPPAAGVVTAEVPSGEIQPMLSDFGGRVWEQILDPGKELTLDGGPPKGSEVGAPGGGGTAPKRSVDCLAVKCVALTFDDGPGQYTEELLKHLAEYNARATFFLVGRNAELQPGVVKELVAGGHELGSHSWEHRDLSKMSAGEVRADLDRTDAAINKITGSDPTVMRPPYGAHNATVDGATELPMILWSVDTEDWKYHDSAKVSTTVTSTVRPGGIVLMHDIHATSVAAVPGMLEKLKADGYEFVTVSELYGPDGPKAGTALTERQDAFGRN
;
A
#
# COMPACT_ATOMS: atom_id res chain seq x y z
N MET A 1 66.87 -37.13 20.59
CA MET A 1 66.54 -38.50 20.13
C MET A 1 65.15 -38.86 20.65
N ARG A 2 64.31 -39.41 19.76
CA ARG A 2 63.28 -40.46 19.93
C ARG A 2 62.26 -40.41 21.11
N GLN A 3 60.99 -40.33 20.70
CA GLN A 3 59.73 -40.78 21.34
C GLN A 3 59.66 -42.34 21.50
N PRO A 4 58.59 -42.99 22.06
CA PRO A 4 57.22 -42.49 22.33
C PRO A 4 56.56 -42.90 23.68
N LEU A 5 55.29 -42.50 23.87
CA LEU A 5 54.32 -43.15 24.78
C LEU A 5 53.47 -44.17 24.00
N ALA A 6 52.88 -45.15 24.71
CA ALA A 6 51.80 -46.01 24.22
C ALA A 6 50.88 -46.43 25.38
N ALA A 7 49.58 -46.58 25.12
CA ALA A 7 48.59 -47.07 26.10
C ALA A 7 47.41 -47.77 25.39
N LEU A 8 47.35 -49.11 25.50
CA LEU A 8 46.36 -50.09 24.99
C LEU A 8 46.49 -51.31 25.95
N ILE A 9 45.49 -52.13 26.33
CA ILE A 9 44.03 -52.22 26.16
C ILE A 9 43.48 -53.01 27.38
N THR A 10 42.23 -52.82 27.79
CA THR A 10 41.40 -53.93 28.33
C THR A 10 39.90 -53.64 28.18
N LEU A 11 39.13 -54.66 27.80
CA LEU A 11 37.72 -54.57 27.40
C LEU A 11 37.03 -55.91 27.65
N THR A 12 35.94 -55.92 28.43
CA THR A 12 34.95 -57.02 28.54
C THR A 12 33.64 -56.44 29.08
N THR A 13 32.70 -56.01 28.23
CA THR A 13 31.64 -56.81 27.54
C THR A 13 30.44 -57.20 28.40
N LEU A 14 29.25 -56.72 28.00
CA LEU A 14 27.97 -57.35 28.28
C LEU A 14 27.11 -57.25 27.01
N LEU A 15 26.56 -58.38 26.52
CA LEU A 15 25.56 -58.39 25.44
C LEU A 15 24.16 -58.19 26.09
N ALA A 16 23.20 -57.42 25.56
CA ALA A 16 22.77 -57.10 24.18
C ALA A 16 21.81 -58.15 23.57
N VAL A 17 20.50 -57.82 23.55
CA VAL A 17 19.45 -58.44 22.72
C VAL A 17 18.44 -57.35 22.32
N THR A 18 18.48 -56.96 21.03
CA THR A 18 17.45 -56.33 20.14
C THR A 18 16.36 -55.38 20.68
N ALA A 19 15.93 -54.35 19.94
CA ALA A 19 16.03 -54.08 18.49
C ALA A 19 16.60 -52.68 18.21
N CYS A 20 17.65 -52.54 17.39
CA CYS A 20 17.65 -52.38 15.91
C CYS A 20 16.99 -51.05 15.47
N SER A 21 17.70 -49.98 15.04
CA SER A 21 18.80 -49.80 14.04
C SER A 21 18.28 -49.70 12.59
N ALA A 22 18.92 -48.97 11.65
CA ALA A 22 20.25 -48.34 11.66
C ALA A 22 20.33 -47.05 10.80
N ASP A 23 21.24 -46.14 11.20
CA ASP A 23 22.33 -45.47 10.44
C ASP A 23 22.26 -45.03 8.94
N ASP A 24 23.16 -44.08 8.68
CA ASP A 24 23.90 -43.75 7.44
C ASP A 24 23.34 -42.81 6.34
N THR A 25 23.89 -41.59 6.40
CA THR A 25 24.43 -40.77 5.30
C THR A 25 23.60 -40.49 4.03
N SER A 26 23.34 -39.20 3.81
CA SER A 26 23.75 -38.55 2.56
C SER A 26 24.30 -37.14 2.82
N ASP A 27 25.37 -36.80 2.11
CA ASP A 27 25.86 -35.42 2.01
C ASP A 27 24.86 -34.63 1.15
N GLY A 28 24.60 -33.38 1.53
CA GLY A 28 23.42 -32.64 1.11
C GLY A 28 23.55 -31.18 1.47
N SER A 29 24.47 -30.49 0.79
CA SER A 29 24.69 -29.05 0.94
C SER A 29 23.36 -28.30 0.92
N ALA A 30 22.99 -27.69 2.04
CA ALA A 30 21.90 -26.72 2.11
C ALA A 30 22.32 -25.48 1.31
N LYS A 31 22.11 -25.54 -0.01
CA LYS A 31 22.15 -24.36 -0.86
C LYS A 31 21.15 -23.38 -0.27
N ASP A 32 21.66 -22.19 0.05
CA ASP A 32 20.87 -21.00 0.29
C ASP A 32 19.89 -20.83 -0.88
N SER A 33 18.64 -21.26 -0.68
CA SER A 33 17.57 -21.11 -1.65
C SER A 33 17.13 -19.67 -1.58
N GLY A 34 17.93 -18.80 -2.22
CA GLY A 34 17.91 -17.36 -2.07
C GLY A 34 16.55 -16.77 -2.37
N GLY A 35 15.70 -16.71 -1.34
CA GLY A 35 14.40 -16.07 -1.39
C GLY A 35 14.62 -14.64 -1.84
N ALA A 36 13.99 -14.27 -2.95
CA ALA A 36 14.08 -12.92 -3.46
C ALA A 36 13.55 -11.97 -2.39
N LYS A 37 14.45 -11.27 -1.69
CA LYS A 37 14.07 -10.08 -0.95
C LYS A 37 13.38 -9.17 -1.96
N ALA A 38 12.10 -8.89 -1.75
CA ALA A 38 11.47 -7.76 -2.39
C ALA A 38 12.39 -6.55 -2.17
N GLY A 39 12.79 -5.88 -3.26
CA GLY A 39 13.69 -4.74 -3.17
C GLY A 39 13.10 -3.74 -2.18
N ALA A 40 13.90 -3.27 -1.23
CA ALA A 40 13.40 -2.42 -0.16
C ALA A 40 12.82 -1.14 -0.78
N ASP A 41 11.49 -1.03 -0.79
CA ASP A 41 10.72 0.06 -1.42
C ASP A 41 10.77 1.33 -0.55
N SER A 42 11.99 1.79 -0.27
CA SER A 42 12.27 3.13 0.24
C SER A 42 12.50 4.04 -0.97
N SER A 43 11.51 4.87 -1.28
CA SER A 43 11.68 5.92 -2.29
C SER A 43 12.83 6.85 -1.88
N PRO A 44 13.76 7.21 -2.79
CA PRO A 44 14.77 8.24 -2.54
C PRO A 44 14.17 9.67 -2.51
N VAL A 45 12.89 9.81 -2.87
CA VAL A 45 12.16 11.09 -2.92
C VAL A 45 11.32 11.24 -1.65
N ASP A 46 11.56 12.32 -0.90
CA ASP A 46 10.66 12.77 0.16
C ASP A 46 9.43 13.46 -0.46
N PRO A 47 8.21 12.90 -0.32
CA PRO A 47 6.99 13.45 -0.94
C PRO A 47 6.63 14.86 -0.45
N ALA A 48 7.05 15.24 0.76
CA ALA A 48 6.82 16.58 1.30
C ALA A 48 7.54 17.69 0.51
N ARG A 49 8.46 17.31 -0.38
CA ARG A 49 9.21 18.22 -1.28
C ARG A 49 8.56 18.37 -2.66
N ILE A 50 7.36 17.82 -2.88
CA ILE A 50 6.57 17.94 -4.13
C ILE A 50 5.40 18.91 -3.88
N PRO A 51 5.50 20.21 -4.24
CA PRO A 51 4.50 21.20 -3.86
C PRO A 51 3.15 20.94 -4.54
N GLY A 52 2.07 20.84 -3.74
CA GLY A 52 0.72 20.63 -4.26
C GLY A 52 0.43 19.21 -4.76
N LEU A 53 1.28 18.24 -4.43
CA LEU A 53 0.99 16.80 -4.62
C LEU A 53 -0.36 16.44 -3.97
N ARG A 54 -1.21 15.75 -4.73
CA ARG A 54 -2.43 15.09 -4.20
C ARG A 54 -2.44 13.63 -4.61
N LEU A 55 -3.20 12.83 -3.87
CA LEU A 55 -3.47 11.44 -4.21
C LEU A 55 -4.88 11.30 -4.78
N ALA A 56 -4.99 10.65 -5.93
CA ALA A 56 -6.24 10.15 -6.46
C ALA A 56 -6.34 8.67 -6.09
N ASN A 57 -7.24 8.36 -5.16
CA ASN A 57 -7.44 7.03 -4.58
C ASN A 57 -8.88 6.57 -4.86
N ASP A 58 -9.07 5.27 -5.09
CA ASP A 58 -10.36 4.67 -5.45
C ASP A 58 -10.34 3.18 -5.03
N SER A 59 -11.40 2.67 -4.39
CA SER A 59 -11.47 1.33 -3.78
C SER A 59 -12.85 0.67 -3.87
N SER A 60 -12.95 -0.59 -3.43
CA SER A 60 -14.18 -1.38 -3.41
C SER A 60 -14.13 -2.54 -2.42
N GLU A 61 -15.00 -2.47 -1.41
CA GLU A 61 -15.10 -3.48 -0.34
C GLU A 61 -15.90 -4.74 -0.72
N GLY A 62 -16.41 -4.79 -1.94
CA GLY A 62 -17.25 -5.87 -2.47
C GLY A 62 -16.54 -7.22 -2.47
N GLY A 63 -16.98 -8.13 -1.60
CA GLY A 63 -16.27 -9.36 -1.22
C GLY A 63 -15.88 -10.35 -2.34
N SER A 64 -16.37 -10.19 -3.57
CA SER A 64 -16.05 -11.05 -4.72
C SER A 64 -15.17 -10.36 -5.79
N CYS A 65 -15.07 -9.02 -5.77
CA CYS A 65 -14.23 -8.20 -6.64
C CYS A 65 -13.65 -7.03 -5.83
N ARG A 66 -12.76 -7.36 -4.88
CA ARG A 66 -12.05 -6.39 -4.05
C ARG A 66 -10.98 -5.66 -4.86
N TRP A 67 -10.84 -4.35 -4.67
CA TRP A 67 -9.70 -3.62 -5.22
C TRP A 67 -9.44 -2.31 -4.47
N ALA A 68 -8.21 -1.84 -4.52
CA ALA A 68 -7.80 -0.54 -4.03
C ALA A 68 -6.69 0.02 -4.94
N THR A 69 -6.81 1.28 -5.33
CA THR A 69 -5.91 1.90 -6.31
C THR A 69 -5.53 3.31 -5.91
N SER A 70 -4.28 3.70 -6.14
CA SER A 70 -3.78 5.05 -5.92
C SER A 70 -2.84 5.51 -7.04
N TYR A 71 -2.91 6.79 -7.39
CA TYR A 71 -1.92 7.47 -8.23
C TYR A 71 -1.76 8.94 -7.84
N PRO A 72 -0.57 9.53 -8.06
CA PRO A 72 -0.34 10.92 -7.73
C PRO A 72 -0.87 11.86 -8.81
N VAL A 73 -1.51 12.93 -8.37
CA VAL A 73 -1.83 14.12 -9.17
C VAL A 73 -0.71 15.12 -8.93
N ILE A 74 0.09 15.37 -9.97
CA ILE A 74 1.34 16.13 -9.88
C ILE A 74 1.22 17.44 -10.68
N PRO A 75 1.23 18.61 -10.03
CA PRO A 75 1.26 19.91 -10.72
C PRO A 75 2.43 20.02 -11.71
N GLY A 76 2.21 20.67 -12.85
CA GLY A 76 3.17 20.76 -13.97
C GLY A 76 3.37 19.47 -14.78
N ALA A 77 2.76 18.34 -14.37
CA ALA A 77 2.88 17.06 -15.05
C ALA A 77 1.51 16.45 -15.41
N ASP A 78 0.60 17.27 -15.95
CA ASP A 78 -0.74 16.86 -16.39
C ASP A 78 -0.73 15.64 -17.33
N ALA A 79 0.21 15.58 -18.27
CA ALA A 79 0.33 14.47 -19.22
C ALA A 79 0.73 13.14 -18.54
N LEU A 80 1.55 13.22 -17.49
CA LEU A 80 1.91 12.08 -16.64
C LEU A 80 0.71 11.67 -15.78
N THR A 81 0.05 12.62 -15.11
CA THR A 81 -1.17 12.38 -14.33
C THR A 81 -2.26 11.69 -15.17
N ALA A 82 -2.46 12.12 -16.42
CA ALA A 82 -3.39 11.49 -17.34
C ALA A 82 -2.98 10.06 -17.76
N ALA A 83 -1.68 9.80 -17.95
CA ALA A 83 -1.16 8.47 -18.27
C ALA A 83 -1.24 7.50 -17.07
N LEU A 84 -0.95 7.99 -15.87
CA LEU A 84 -1.10 7.26 -14.60
C LEU A 84 -2.57 6.86 -14.40
N LYS A 85 -3.50 7.82 -14.51
CA LYS A 85 -4.94 7.57 -14.46
C LYS A 85 -5.38 6.50 -15.47
N ALA A 86 -5.00 6.66 -16.75
CA ALA A 86 -5.37 5.72 -17.80
C ALA A 86 -4.76 4.31 -17.62
N TYR A 87 -3.59 4.20 -16.96
CA TYR A 87 -3.04 2.91 -16.56
C TYR A 87 -3.88 2.28 -15.44
N VAL A 88 -4.15 3.01 -14.36
CA VAL A 88 -4.90 2.52 -13.19
C VAL A 88 -6.31 2.07 -13.59
N GLU A 89 -7.05 2.90 -14.33
CA GLU A 89 -8.38 2.55 -14.85
C GLU A 89 -8.31 1.29 -15.70
N LYS A 90 -7.32 1.16 -16.59
CA LYS A 90 -7.13 -0.06 -17.39
C LYS A 90 -6.85 -1.29 -16.51
N GLN A 91 -6.03 -1.19 -15.46
CA GLN A 91 -5.76 -2.35 -14.59
C GLN A 91 -7.02 -2.83 -13.87
N ARG A 92 -7.81 -1.89 -13.33
CA ARG A 92 -9.10 -2.16 -12.67
C ARG A 92 -10.10 -2.74 -13.67
N ASP A 93 -10.27 -2.12 -14.82
CA ASP A 93 -11.29 -2.52 -15.79
C ASP A 93 -10.97 -3.90 -16.39
N SER A 94 -9.71 -4.20 -16.70
CA SER A 94 -9.28 -5.54 -17.14
C SER A 94 -9.40 -6.60 -16.02
N TYR A 95 -9.16 -6.25 -14.76
CA TYR A 95 -9.42 -7.17 -13.62
C TYR A 95 -10.92 -7.49 -13.50
N LEU A 96 -11.78 -6.48 -13.55
CA LEU A 96 -13.24 -6.64 -13.51
C LEU A 96 -13.80 -7.36 -14.75
N GLU A 97 -13.11 -7.34 -15.88
CA GLU A 97 -13.44 -8.12 -17.08
C GLU A 97 -13.00 -9.60 -16.91
N ASN A 98 -11.73 -9.84 -16.57
CA ASN A 98 -11.19 -11.19 -16.30
C ASN A 98 -12.02 -11.96 -15.27
N ARG A 99 -12.42 -11.30 -14.16
CA ARG A 99 -13.23 -11.91 -13.11
C ARG A 99 -14.60 -12.37 -13.64
N LYS A 100 -15.26 -11.59 -14.50
CA LYS A 100 -16.55 -11.96 -15.12
C LYS A 100 -16.43 -13.16 -16.07
N GLU A 101 -15.31 -13.30 -16.78
CA GLU A 101 -15.07 -14.47 -17.64
C GLU A 101 -14.84 -15.75 -16.83
N LEU A 102 -14.08 -15.67 -15.73
CA LEU A 102 -13.68 -16.82 -14.93
C LEU A 102 -14.85 -17.55 -14.24
N ASP A 103 -15.82 -16.81 -13.71
CA ASP A 103 -16.90 -17.39 -12.88
C ASP A 103 -18.09 -17.90 -13.74
N GLY A 104 -18.09 -17.61 -15.04
CA GLY A 104 -18.93 -18.28 -16.05
C GLY A 104 -20.43 -17.92 -16.08
N ASP A 105 -21.01 -17.39 -15.00
CA ASP A 105 -22.40 -16.93 -14.94
C ASP A 105 -22.53 -15.39 -14.91
N GLY A 106 -21.40 -14.67 -14.86
CA GLY A 106 -21.34 -13.21 -14.78
C GLY A 106 -21.56 -12.63 -13.36
N SER A 107 -21.72 -13.47 -12.34
CA SER A 107 -21.94 -13.05 -10.94
C SER A 107 -20.68 -12.63 -10.20
N ALA A 108 -19.50 -12.75 -10.83
CA ALA A 108 -18.19 -12.49 -10.22
C ALA A 108 -18.07 -11.17 -9.43
N CYS A 109 -18.71 -10.10 -9.93
CA CYS A 109 -18.80 -8.80 -9.25
C CYS A 109 -20.26 -8.38 -9.01
N ALA A 110 -21.17 -9.33 -8.79
CA ALA A 110 -22.58 -9.06 -8.56
C ALA A 110 -22.90 -8.85 -7.08
N ASP A 111 -23.82 -7.94 -6.80
CA ASP A 111 -24.23 -7.54 -5.46
C ASP A 111 -24.95 -8.68 -4.71
N GLY A 112 -24.21 -9.43 -3.89
CA GLY A 112 -24.75 -10.58 -3.14
C GLY A 112 -24.30 -10.75 -1.70
N ALA A 113 -23.17 -10.16 -1.29
CA ALA A 113 -22.53 -10.49 0.00
C ALA A 113 -21.97 -9.27 0.76
N SER A 114 -22.83 -8.35 1.18
CA SER A 114 -22.55 -7.41 2.29
C SER A 114 -22.57 -8.16 3.64
N GLY A 115 -21.62 -9.08 3.79
CA GLY A 115 -21.50 -9.99 4.93
C GLY A 115 -20.93 -9.29 6.15
N GLY A 116 -21.76 -8.59 6.92
CA GLY A 116 -21.40 -8.01 8.22
C GLY A 116 -21.18 -9.04 9.33
N GLY A 117 -20.25 -9.99 9.11
CA GLY A 117 -19.91 -11.06 10.04
C GLY A 117 -18.53 -11.67 9.74
N SER A 118 -17.85 -12.12 10.79
CA SER A 118 -16.45 -12.56 10.79
C SER A 118 -16.21 -13.94 10.13
N GLY A 119 -16.70 -14.12 8.90
CA GLY A 119 -16.44 -15.29 8.07
C GLY A 119 -15.31 -15.01 7.08
N ALA A 120 -14.26 -15.83 7.10
CA ALA A 120 -13.21 -15.75 6.09
C ALA A 120 -13.79 -16.03 4.70
N ALA A 121 -13.66 -15.08 3.77
CA ALA A 121 -14.17 -15.20 2.41
C ALA A 121 -13.31 -16.18 1.59
N GLU A 122 -13.79 -17.41 1.40
CA GLU A 122 -13.11 -18.39 0.55
C GLU A 122 -12.99 -17.86 -0.89
N GLY A 123 -11.76 -17.82 -1.41
CA GLY A 123 -11.49 -17.54 -2.83
C GLY A 123 -11.51 -16.08 -3.27
N GLY A 124 -11.60 -15.10 -2.35
CA GLY A 124 -11.66 -13.67 -2.72
C GLY A 124 -10.42 -13.17 -3.48
N HIS A 125 -10.52 -12.99 -4.79
CA HIS A 125 -9.51 -12.25 -5.57
C HIS A 125 -9.46 -10.78 -5.14
N GLU A 126 -8.31 -10.14 -5.30
CA GLU A 126 -8.15 -8.68 -5.08
C GLU A 126 -7.18 -8.07 -6.10
N LEU A 127 -7.35 -6.78 -6.40
CA LEU A 127 -6.39 -5.99 -7.17
C LEU A 127 -5.92 -4.78 -6.34
N ASN A 128 -4.63 -4.68 -6.06
CA ASN A 128 -4.02 -3.44 -5.56
C ASN A 128 -3.18 -2.79 -6.66
N VAL A 129 -3.29 -1.47 -6.84
CA VAL A 129 -2.36 -0.69 -7.68
C VAL A 129 -1.84 0.48 -6.86
N SER A 130 -0.54 0.46 -6.56
CA SER A 130 0.16 1.46 -5.78
C SER A 130 1.35 2.04 -6.56
N PHE A 131 2.09 2.97 -5.95
CA PHE A 131 3.26 3.56 -6.57
C PHE A 131 4.35 3.97 -5.56
N SER A 132 5.58 4.08 -6.05
CA SER A 132 6.67 4.79 -5.37
C SER A 132 7.40 5.72 -6.35
N PHE A 133 7.86 6.86 -5.85
CA PHE A 133 8.68 7.78 -6.64
C PHE A 133 10.10 7.21 -6.78
N LEU A 134 10.67 7.33 -7.99
CA LEU A 134 12.05 6.94 -8.31
C LEU A 134 12.95 8.18 -8.43
N ALA A 135 12.41 9.25 -9.02
CA ALA A 135 13.05 10.56 -9.11
C ALA A 135 11.95 11.63 -9.17
N ALA A 136 12.23 12.81 -8.62
CA ALA A 136 11.34 13.96 -8.74
C ALA A 136 12.16 15.25 -8.69
N SER A 137 12.21 15.96 -9.82
CA SER A 137 12.85 17.27 -9.97
C SER A 137 11.98 18.17 -10.87
N ALA A 138 12.46 19.38 -11.16
CA ALA A 138 11.79 20.28 -12.11
C ALA A 138 11.85 19.81 -13.59
N ASP A 139 12.64 18.77 -13.90
CA ASP A 139 12.95 18.35 -15.28
C ASP A 139 12.77 16.84 -15.52
N VAL A 140 12.72 16.04 -14.45
CA VAL A 140 12.50 14.59 -14.49
C VAL A 140 11.52 14.21 -13.39
N VAL A 141 10.48 13.43 -13.73
CA VAL A 141 9.73 12.64 -12.74
C VAL A 141 9.80 11.17 -13.15
N GLY A 142 10.06 10.29 -12.20
CA GLY A 142 10.03 8.83 -12.39
C GLY A 142 9.19 8.18 -11.32
N LEU A 143 8.33 7.25 -11.71
CA LEU A 143 7.51 6.45 -10.81
C LEU A 143 7.62 4.98 -11.15
N ARG A 144 7.70 4.16 -10.10
CA ARG A 144 7.39 2.73 -10.16
C ARG A 144 5.90 2.59 -9.81
N LEU A 145 5.16 1.95 -10.70
CA LEU A 145 3.80 1.48 -10.45
C LEU A 145 3.89 0.01 -10.08
N THR A 146 3.33 -0.36 -8.94
CA THR A 146 3.30 -1.74 -8.44
C THR A 146 1.87 -2.22 -8.44
N ARG A 147 1.62 -3.35 -9.11
CA ARG A 147 0.32 -4.00 -9.23
C ARG A 147 0.38 -5.35 -8.55
N PHE A 148 -0.54 -5.62 -7.63
CA PHE A 148 -0.77 -6.94 -7.03
C PHE A 148 -2.14 -7.46 -7.50
N GLU A 149 -2.20 -8.72 -7.96
CA GLU A 149 -3.47 -9.43 -8.22
C GLU A 149 -3.49 -10.77 -7.49
N GLY A 150 -4.36 -10.88 -6.48
CA GLY A 150 -4.52 -12.07 -5.64
C GLY A 150 -5.25 -13.22 -6.35
N GLY A 151 -4.93 -14.46 -5.97
CA GLY A 151 -5.59 -15.68 -6.45
C GLY A 151 -5.03 -16.28 -7.75
N GLY A 152 -4.00 -15.68 -8.35
CA GLY A 152 -3.26 -16.25 -9.50
C GLY A 152 -2.13 -17.20 -9.09
N ALA A 153 -1.54 -17.89 -10.08
CA ALA A 153 -0.38 -18.76 -9.89
C ALA A 153 0.95 -17.96 -9.88
N GLY A 154 1.32 -17.42 -8.72
CA GLY A 154 2.54 -16.65 -8.52
C GLY A 154 2.44 -15.76 -7.29
N SER A 155 3.28 -14.72 -7.19
CA SER A 155 3.18 -13.69 -6.15
C SER A 155 2.10 -12.63 -6.42
N GLY A 156 1.43 -12.67 -7.58
CA GLY A 156 0.50 -11.62 -8.02
C GLY A 156 1.14 -10.27 -8.37
N LEU A 157 2.41 -10.07 -8.02
CA LEU A 157 3.13 -8.80 -8.16
C LEU A 157 3.69 -8.58 -9.57
N SER A 158 3.52 -7.36 -10.07
CA SER A 158 4.18 -6.83 -11.26
C SER A 158 4.51 -5.35 -11.08
N ASP A 159 5.73 -4.95 -11.47
CA ASP A 159 6.19 -3.57 -11.51
C ASP A 159 6.18 -3.03 -12.94
N THR A 160 5.97 -1.74 -13.12
CA THR A 160 6.38 -1.02 -14.33
C THR A 160 6.82 0.40 -14.03
N THR A 161 7.77 0.94 -14.80
CA THR A 161 8.24 2.32 -14.59
C THR A 161 7.71 3.28 -15.65
N MET A 162 7.03 4.34 -15.19
CA MET A 162 6.67 5.48 -16.01
C MET A 162 7.61 6.66 -15.71
N TRP A 163 8.10 7.29 -16.76
CA TRP A 163 8.99 8.44 -16.69
C TRP A 163 8.33 9.65 -17.36
N PHE A 164 8.69 10.86 -16.93
CA PHE A 164 8.23 12.12 -17.51
C PHE A 164 9.41 13.07 -17.69
N ASP A 165 9.48 13.65 -18.89
CA ASP A 165 10.48 14.61 -19.32
C ASP A 165 9.90 16.02 -19.27
N GLY A 166 10.25 16.78 -18.22
CA GLY A 166 9.79 18.15 -18.01
C GLY A 166 10.17 19.08 -19.17
N SER A 167 11.37 18.91 -19.72
CA SER A 167 11.84 19.69 -20.88
C SER A 167 10.99 19.55 -22.14
N THR A 168 10.23 18.44 -22.31
CA THR A 168 9.35 18.24 -23.48
C THR A 168 7.88 18.02 -23.15
N GLY A 169 7.51 17.94 -21.87
CA GLY A 169 6.14 17.70 -21.41
C GLY A 169 5.62 16.30 -21.73
N LYS A 170 6.50 15.30 -21.87
CA LYS A 170 6.15 13.96 -22.39
C LYS A 170 6.32 12.85 -21.36
N VAL A 171 5.40 11.90 -21.41
CA VAL A 171 5.55 10.60 -20.75
C VAL A 171 6.44 9.71 -21.61
N MET A 172 7.42 9.08 -20.98
CA MET A 172 8.49 8.31 -21.59
C MET A 172 8.44 6.86 -21.05
N PRO A 173 8.55 5.83 -21.91
CA PRO A 173 8.57 4.43 -21.47
C PRO A 173 9.91 4.08 -20.80
N ALA A 174 9.95 3.00 -20.01
CA ALA A 174 11.15 2.51 -19.32
C ALA A 174 12.42 2.47 -20.20
N LEU A 175 12.30 1.96 -21.44
CA LEU A 175 13.43 1.84 -22.37
C LEU A 175 13.97 3.19 -22.88
N ALA A 176 13.27 4.31 -22.67
CA ALA A 176 13.74 5.64 -23.08
C ALA A 176 14.97 6.15 -22.30
N LEU A 177 15.31 5.51 -21.18
CA LEU A 177 16.58 5.73 -20.49
C LEU A 177 17.79 5.30 -21.34
N ILE A 178 17.60 4.35 -22.26
CA ILE A 178 18.65 3.82 -23.13
C ILE A 178 18.65 4.54 -24.47
N SER A 179 19.83 4.77 -25.03
CA SER A 179 19.99 5.35 -26.36
C SER A 179 19.35 4.48 -27.44
N SER A 180 18.58 5.10 -28.35
CA SER A 180 17.92 4.39 -29.46
C SER A 180 18.89 3.94 -30.58
N LYS A 181 20.19 4.21 -30.45
CA LYS A 181 21.22 3.73 -31.38
C LYS A 181 21.32 2.20 -31.30
N LYS A 182 21.33 1.53 -32.46
CA LYS A 182 21.36 0.06 -32.53
C LYS A 182 22.58 -0.59 -31.85
N ALA A 183 23.73 0.08 -31.81
CA ALA A 183 24.93 -0.43 -31.14
C ALA A 183 24.72 -0.47 -29.61
N ASP A 184 24.27 0.64 -29.05
CA ASP A 184 24.01 0.88 -27.64
C ASP A 184 22.92 -0.08 -27.13
N LEU A 185 21.83 -0.26 -27.88
CA LEU A 185 20.79 -1.26 -27.57
C LEU A 185 21.31 -2.72 -27.57
N LEU A 186 22.28 -3.04 -28.44
CA LEU A 186 22.90 -4.37 -28.49
C LEU A 186 23.89 -4.59 -27.33
N GLN A 187 24.59 -3.55 -26.89
CA GLN A 187 25.45 -3.58 -25.71
C GLN A 187 24.61 -3.69 -24.44
N PHE A 188 23.52 -2.93 -24.31
CA PHE A 188 22.58 -3.02 -23.19
C PHE A 188 21.98 -4.42 -23.08
N ALA A 189 21.52 -4.98 -24.19
CA ALA A 189 21.01 -6.35 -24.25
C ALA A 189 22.09 -7.43 -24.08
N ALA A 190 23.38 -7.09 -24.07
CA ALA A 190 24.47 -7.98 -23.69
C ALA A 190 24.78 -7.87 -22.19
N ALA A 191 24.87 -6.66 -21.64
CA ALA A 191 25.11 -6.41 -20.22
C ALA A 191 24.03 -7.06 -19.33
N VAL A 192 22.75 -6.89 -19.67
CA VAL A 192 21.63 -7.54 -18.96
C VAL A 192 21.68 -9.07 -19.06
N LYS A 193 22.21 -9.62 -20.17
CA LYS A 193 22.39 -11.08 -20.31
C LYS A 193 23.58 -11.60 -19.52
N ASP A 194 24.66 -10.84 -19.39
CA ASP A 194 25.81 -11.25 -18.57
C ASP A 194 25.48 -11.17 -17.07
N SER A 195 24.73 -10.16 -16.65
CA SER A 195 24.16 -10.02 -15.29
C SER A 195 23.25 -11.18 -14.90
N LEU A 196 22.47 -11.73 -15.84
CA LEU A 196 21.54 -12.85 -15.59
C LEU A 196 22.05 -14.25 -16.01
N LYS A 197 23.29 -14.39 -16.52
CA LYS A 197 23.75 -15.64 -17.17
C LYS A 197 23.72 -16.89 -16.28
N ASP A 198 23.96 -16.70 -14.97
CA ASP A 198 23.98 -17.76 -13.96
C ASP A 198 22.70 -17.76 -13.09
N ARG A 199 21.68 -16.97 -13.44
CA ARG A 199 20.45 -16.83 -12.65
C ARG A 199 19.49 -17.99 -12.91
N GLU A 200 19.33 -18.85 -11.91
CA GLU A 200 18.35 -19.94 -11.95
C GLU A 200 16.92 -19.43 -12.24
N GLY A 201 16.19 -20.17 -13.07
CA GLY A 201 14.86 -19.80 -13.57
C GLY A 201 14.86 -18.93 -14.83
N VAL A 202 15.96 -18.26 -15.19
CA VAL A 202 16.01 -17.44 -16.42
C VAL A 202 16.25 -18.30 -17.66
N THR A 203 15.50 -18.03 -18.72
CA THR A 203 15.65 -18.70 -20.02
C THR A 203 16.26 -17.72 -21.05
N PRO A 204 17.38 -18.08 -21.72
CA PRO A 204 18.04 -17.17 -22.67
C PRO A 204 17.16 -16.73 -23.85
N GLU A 205 16.18 -17.55 -24.25
CA GLU A 205 15.23 -17.23 -25.33
C GLU A 205 14.21 -16.16 -24.92
N LEU A 206 13.53 -16.34 -23.77
CA LEU A 206 12.58 -15.33 -23.28
C LEU A 206 13.29 -14.03 -22.89
N LEU A 207 14.48 -14.11 -22.28
CA LEU A 207 15.31 -12.93 -22.01
C LEU A 207 15.71 -12.20 -23.31
N ALA A 208 16.11 -12.93 -24.36
CA ALA A 208 16.39 -12.32 -25.65
C ALA A 208 15.14 -11.70 -26.31
N LYS A 209 13.95 -12.26 -26.10
CA LYS A 209 12.67 -11.70 -26.55
C LYS A 209 12.29 -10.42 -25.78
N ALA A 210 12.39 -10.43 -24.45
CA ALA A 210 12.05 -9.30 -23.59
C ALA A 210 12.96 -8.07 -23.80
N LEU A 211 14.23 -8.31 -24.15
CA LEU A 211 15.21 -7.25 -24.48
C LEU A 211 15.07 -6.66 -25.89
N VAL A 212 14.25 -7.24 -26.77
CA VAL A 212 14.17 -6.86 -28.19
C VAL A 212 12.87 -6.10 -28.47
N ALA A 213 12.98 -4.80 -28.71
CA ALA A 213 11.87 -3.88 -29.04
C ALA A 213 11.18 -4.15 -30.41
N SER A 214 11.40 -5.32 -31.02
CA SER A 214 10.79 -5.73 -32.30
C SER A 214 9.38 -6.29 -32.08
N GLY A 215 8.46 -5.44 -31.61
CA GLY A 215 7.05 -5.80 -31.37
C GLY A 215 6.71 -6.15 -29.91
N GLY A 216 7.61 -5.87 -28.96
CA GLY A 216 7.35 -5.86 -27.52
C GLY A 216 7.72 -4.52 -26.89
N SER A 217 7.25 -4.25 -25.68
CA SER A 217 7.46 -2.99 -24.93
C SER A 217 8.89 -2.75 -24.45
N GLY A 218 9.77 -3.74 -24.55
CA GLY A 218 11.03 -3.82 -23.79
C GLY A 218 10.78 -4.42 -22.40
N PRO A 219 11.79 -4.35 -21.49
CA PRO A 219 11.63 -4.77 -20.10
C PRO A 219 10.55 -3.96 -19.38
N ASP A 220 9.91 -4.58 -18.39
CA ASP A 220 8.75 -4.02 -17.69
C ASP A 220 9.09 -2.73 -16.91
N SER A 221 10.27 -2.70 -16.29
CA SER A 221 10.70 -1.70 -15.31
C SER A 221 12.21 -1.41 -15.46
N LEU A 222 12.58 -0.14 -15.60
CA LEU A 222 13.97 0.34 -15.56
C LEU A 222 14.10 1.50 -14.58
N SER A 223 15.02 1.39 -13.62
CA SER A 223 15.34 2.41 -12.62
C SER A 223 16.80 2.30 -12.17
N PHE A 224 17.41 3.38 -11.68
CA PHE A 224 18.78 3.32 -11.14
C PHE A 224 18.78 3.14 -9.61
N THR A 225 19.85 2.55 -9.08
CA THR A 225 20.16 2.53 -7.64
C THR A 225 20.66 3.91 -7.16
N PRO A 226 20.69 4.18 -5.85
CA PRO A 226 21.39 5.36 -5.29
C PRO A 226 22.88 5.43 -5.66
N GLU A 227 23.49 4.29 -6.00
CA GLU A 227 24.87 4.17 -6.49
C GLU A 227 25.00 4.44 -8.00
N GLY A 228 23.88 4.60 -8.72
CA GLY A 228 23.82 4.88 -10.16
C GLY A 228 23.89 3.64 -11.06
N ASP A 229 23.80 2.44 -10.51
CA ASP A 229 23.74 1.19 -11.29
C ASP A 229 22.31 0.99 -11.83
N LEU A 230 22.15 0.47 -13.05
CA LEU A 230 20.82 0.29 -13.65
C LEU A 230 20.20 -1.04 -13.23
N GLN A 231 19.07 -0.97 -12.54
CA GLN A 231 18.17 -2.10 -12.35
C GLN A 231 17.24 -2.24 -13.56
N VAL A 232 17.19 -3.45 -14.11
CA VAL A 232 16.27 -3.86 -15.18
C VAL A 232 15.43 -5.01 -14.64
N ALA A 233 14.17 -4.73 -14.31
CA ALA A 233 13.25 -5.72 -13.74
C ALA A 233 12.29 -6.27 -14.81
N PHE A 234 12.10 -7.58 -14.74
CA PHE A 234 11.23 -8.38 -15.57
C PHE A 234 10.18 -9.05 -14.70
N ASN A 235 8.90 -8.90 -15.05
CA ASN A 235 7.79 -9.44 -14.28
C ASN A 235 7.74 -10.97 -14.27
N ALA A 236 7.00 -11.54 -13.32
CA ALA A 236 6.86 -12.98 -13.18
C ALA A 236 6.26 -13.60 -14.46
N GLY A 237 6.99 -14.53 -15.08
CA GLY A 237 6.64 -15.10 -16.39
C GLY A 237 7.33 -14.45 -17.60
N THR A 238 7.92 -13.25 -17.48
CA THR A 238 8.50 -12.52 -18.63
C THR A 238 9.77 -13.17 -19.19
N VAL A 239 10.66 -13.67 -18.32
CA VAL A 239 11.97 -14.27 -18.71
C VAL A 239 12.16 -15.72 -18.24
N GLY A 240 11.20 -16.27 -17.50
CA GLY A 240 11.26 -17.57 -16.84
C GLY A 240 9.86 -18.04 -16.40
N PRO A 241 9.73 -19.16 -15.67
CA PRO A 241 8.43 -19.59 -15.15
C PRO A 241 7.91 -18.60 -14.07
N PRO A 242 6.60 -18.40 -13.91
CA PRO A 242 6.05 -17.48 -12.90
C PRO A 242 6.51 -17.74 -11.45
N ALA A 243 6.83 -19.00 -11.13
CA ALA A 243 7.38 -19.39 -9.83
C ALA A 243 8.79 -18.83 -9.53
N ALA A 244 9.50 -18.28 -10.53
CA ALA A 244 10.75 -17.55 -10.31
C ALA A 244 10.55 -16.13 -9.75
N GLY A 245 9.31 -15.63 -9.72
CA GLY A 245 8.98 -14.27 -9.29
C GLY A 245 9.46 -13.20 -10.26
N VAL A 246 9.58 -11.97 -9.76
CA VAL A 246 10.22 -10.86 -10.49
C VAL A 246 11.73 -11.13 -10.58
N VAL A 247 12.27 -11.01 -11.80
CA VAL A 247 13.72 -11.16 -12.05
C VAL A 247 14.31 -9.77 -12.31
N THR A 248 15.20 -9.33 -11.43
CA THR A 248 15.97 -8.09 -11.61
C THR A 248 17.38 -8.41 -12.07
N ALA A 249 17.82 -7.78 -13.15
CA ALA A 249 19.22 -7.66 -13.52
C ALA A 249 19.77 -6.32 -13.01
N GLU A 250 21.05 -6.30 -12.64
CA GLU A 250 21.76 -5.08 -12.26
C GLU A 250 22.94 -4.90 -13.22
N VAL A 251 23.04 -3.72 -13.84
CA VAL A 251 24.10 -3.36 -14.79
C VAL A 251 24.90 -2.19 -14.21
N PRO A 252 26.22 -2.35 -13.95
CA PRO A 252 27.01 -1.31 -13.31
C PRO A 252 26.96 0.04 -14.03
N SER A 253 26.91 1.10 -13.24
CA SER A 253 27.01 2.53 -13.59
C SER A 253 28.04 2.80 -14.69
N GLY A 254 29.28 2.33 -14.50
CA GLY A 254 30.37 2.50 -15.47
C GLY A 254 30.21 1.72 -16.78
N GLU A 255 29.35 0.70 -16.84
CA GLU A 255 28.98 0.00 -18.08
C GLU A 255 27.77 0.63 -18.76
N ILE A 256 26.77 1.08 -17.98
CA ILE A 256 25.53 1.64 -18.54
C ILE A 256 25.65 3.09 -19.01
N GLN A 257 26.47 3.92 -18.34
CA GLN A 257 26.58 5.36 -18.62
C GLN A 257 26.84 5.70 -20.12
N PRO A 258 27.72 4.99 -20.87
CA PRO A 258 27.94 5.26 -22.29
C PRO A 258 26.75 4.93 -23.21
N MET A 259 25.76 4.18 -22.71
CA MET A 259 24.59 3.72 -23.46
C MET A 259 23.32 4.52 -23.17
N LEU A 260 23.36 5.48 -22.25
CA LEU A 260 22.20 6.30 -21.90
C LEU A 260 21.75 7.21 -23.05
N SER A 261 20.47 7.53 -23.07
CA SER A 261 19.95 8.64 -23.89
C SER A 261 20.19 9.98 -23.20
N ASP A 262 20.02 11.09 -23.91
CA ASP A 262 20.06 12.45 -23.33
C ASP A 262 19.02 12.66 -22.21
N PHE A 263 17.95 11.83 -22.18
CA PHE A 263 16.99 11.77 -21.08
C PHE A 263 17.49 10.87 -19.94
N GLY A 264 18.01 9.67 -20.27
CA GLY A 264 18.57 8.73 -19.30
C GLY A 264 19.76 9.30 -18.53
N GLY A 265 20.60 10.11 -19.17
CA GLY A 265 21.69 10.83 -18.50
C GLY A 265 21.18 11.80 -17.43
N ARG A 266 20.16 12.62 -17.76
CA ARG A 266 19.52 13.52 -16.78
C ARG A 266 18.83 12.77 -15.65
N VAL A 267 18.17 11.64 -15.94
CA VAL A 267 17.57 10.76 -14.92
C VAL A 267 18.64 10.22 -13.97
N TRP A 268 19.77 9.75 -14.50
CA TRP A 268 20.91 9.24 -13.74
C TRP A 268 21.55 10.32 -12.85
N GLU A 269 21.77 11.52 -13.40
CA GLU A 269 22.25 12.69 -12.65
C GLU A 269 21.30 13.05 -11.49
N GLN A 270 19.98 13.05 -11.72
CA GLN A 270 18.98 13.36 -10.69
C GLN A 270 18.78 12.26 -9.62
N ILE A 271 19.34 11.06 -9.81
CA ILE A 271 19.34 10.01 -8.78
C ILE A 271 20.62 10.07 -7.94
N LEU A 272 21.75 10.48 -8.53
CA LEU A 272 23.01 10.68 -7.79
C LEU A 272 23.10 12.01 -7.03
N ASP A 273 22.54 13.10 -7.58
CA ASP A 273 22.41 14.39 -6.90
C ASP A 273 20.96 14.91 -7.01
N PRO A 274 20.02 14.36 -6.20
CA PRO A 274 18.61 14.72 -6.26
C PRO A 274 18.40 16.19 -5.91
N GLY A 275 18.03 16.98 -6.92
CA GLY A 275 17.90 18.44 -6.86
C GLY A 275 17.05 18.93 -5.70
N LYS A 276 17.41 20.09 -5.13
CA LYS A 276 16.86 20.54 -3.83
C LYS A 276 15.40 21.01 -3.87
N GLU A 277 14.89 21.41 -5.03
CA GLU A 277 13.51 21.89 -5.18
C GLU A 277 12.84 21.24 -6.40
N LEU A 278 11.56 20.91 -6.27
CA LEU A 278 10.71 20.49 -7.39
C LEU A 278 9.81 21.66 -7.80
N THR A 279 10.03 22.16 -9.01
CA THR A 279 9.25 23.24 -9.63
C THR A 279 8.91 22.87 -11.07
N LEU A 280 8.08 21.84 -11.26
CA LEU A 280 7.54 21.45 -12.57
C LEU A 280 6.70 22.61 -13.15
N ASP A 281 5.85 23.21 -12.32
CA ASP A 281 5.33 24.56 -12.52
C ASP A 281 6.32 25.58 -11.95
N GLY A 282 6.66 26.61 -12.74
CA GLY A 282 7.64 27.65 -12.40
C GLY A 282 7.14 28.70 -11.40
N GLY A 283 6.62 28.29 -10.24
CA GLY A 283 6.21 29.19 -9.17
C GLY A 283 6.00 28.47 -7.84
N PRO A 284 6.07 29.18 -6.69
CA PRO A 284 5.66 28.60 -5.42
C PRO A 284 4.18 28.20 -5.50
N PRO A 285 3.73 27.20 -4.71
CA PRO A 285 2.33 26.83 -4.68
C PRO A 285 1.50 28.07 -4.34
N LYS A 286 0.39 28.27 -5.06
CA LYS A 286 -0.73 29.06 -4.53
C LYS A 286 -1.36 28.24 -3.42
N GLY A 287 -0.67 28.20 -2.28
CA GLY A 287 -1.19 27.62 -1.05
C GLY A 287 -2.53 28.28 -0.76
N SER A 288 -3.54 27.46 -0.50
CA SER A 288 -4.73 27.96 0.16
C SER A 288 -4.29 28.28 1.58
N GLU A 289 -3.88 29.52 1.84
CA GLU A 289 -3.62 30.04 3.20
C GLU A 289 -4.96 30.17 3.95
N VAL A 290 -5.65 29.03 4.13
CA VAL A 290 -6.64 28.85 5.19
C VAL A 290 -5.83 28.96 6.48
N GLY A 291 -5.82 30.15 7.07
CA GLY A 291 -4.88 30.50 8.13
C GLY A 291 -4.88 29.48 9.25
N ALA A 292 -3.74 28.82 9.46
CA ALA A 292 -3.59 27.80 10.48
C ALA A 292 -4.03 28.35 11.86
N PRO A 293 -4.90 27.65 12.61
CA PRO A 293 -5.18 28.00 13.99
C PRO A 293 -3.87 27.83 14.78
N GLY A 294 -3.26 28.95 15.14
CA GLY A 294 -1.89 28.98 15.65
C GLY A 294 -1.72 28.26 16.98
N GLY A 295 -1.19 27.03 16.95
CA GLY A 295 -0.82 26.30 18.16
C GLY A 295 -0.37 24.87 17.87
N GLY A 296 0.93 24.59 18.04
CA GLY A 296 1.45 23.23 18.14
C GLY A 296 1.12 22.59 19.49
N GLY A 297 -0.16 22.52 19.83
CA GLY A 297 -0.69 21.90 21.03
C GLY A 297 -1.65 20.78 20.65
N THR A 298 -1.55 19.64 21.34
CA THR A 298 -2.54 18.57 21.21
C THR A 298 -3.93 19.12 21.52
N ALA A 299 -4.90 18.84 20.63
CA ALA A 299 -6.28 19.26 20.82
C ALA A 299 -6.77 18.79 22.21
N PRO A 300 -7.45 19.65 22.98
CA PRO A 300 -7.78 19.33 24.37
C PRO A 300 -8.58 18.02 24.45
N LYS A 301 -8.23 17.17 25.41
CA LYS A 301 -8.94 15.90 25.64
C LYS A 301 -10.38 16.21 26.05
N ARG A 302 -11.32 16.06 25.10
CA ARG A 302 -12.75 16.09 25.35
C ARG A 302 -13.08 14.82 26.15
N SER A 303 -13.92 14.94 27.17
CA SER A 303 -14.48 13.79 27.87
C SER A 303 -15.99 13.82 27.63
N VAL A 304 -16.48 12.82 26.89
CA VAL A 304 -17.90 12.61 26.61
C VAL A 304 -18.29 11.30 27.28
N ASP A 305 -19.26 11.33 28.18
CA ASP A 305 -19.75 10.11 28.82
C ASP A 305 -20.81 9.43 27.92
N CYS A 306 -20.34 8.51 27.09
CA CYS A 306 -21.17 7.75 26.16
C CYS A 306 -22.09 6.69 26.82
N LEU A 307 -22.08 6.58 28.16
CA LEU A 307 -23.14 5.91 28.93
C LEU A 307 -24.29 6.88 29.26
N ALA A 308 -23.99 8.17 29.41
CA ALA A 308 -24.95 9.22 29.78
C ALA A 308 -25.54 9.99 28.57
N VAL A 309 -24.87 10.00 27.41
CA VAL A 309 -25.38 10.62 26.17
C VAL A 309 -25.28 9.68 24.98
N LYS A 310 -26.06 9.95 23.92
CA LYS A 310 -25.94 9.21 22.66
C LYS A 310 -24.62 9.57 21.96
N CYS A 311 -23.69 8.63 21.88
CA CYS A 311 -22.49 8.80 21.07
C CYS A 311 -22.57 8.00 19.75
N VAL A 312 -21.92 8.51 18.72
CA VAL A 312 -21.62 7.83 17.45
C VAL A 312 -20.17 8.11 17.05
N ALA A 313 -19.45 7.06 16.64
CA ALA A 313 -18.14 7.21 16.02
C ALA A 313 -18.28 7.18 14.50
N LEU A 314 -17.96 8.31 13.86
CA LEU A 314 -17.79 8.37 12.41
C LEU A 314 -16.35 7.95 12.09
N THR A 315 -16.20 6.99 11.18
CA THR A 315 -14.89 6.46 10.78
C THR A 315 -14.68 6.55 9.29
N PHE A 316 -13.46 6.93 8.89
CA PHE A 316 -13.09 7.21 7.51
C PHE A 316 -11.86 6.41 7.10
N ASP A 317 -11.99 5.63 6.04
CA ASP A 317 -11.00 4.65 5.60
C ASP A 317 -10.35 5.09 4.27
N ASP A 318 -9.32 4.35 3.83
CA ASP A 318 -8.43 4.59 2.67
C ASP A 318 -7.61 5.90 2.63
N GLY A 319 -7.89 6.84 3.52
CA GLY A 319 -7.23 8.14 3.57
C GLY A 319 -5.72 8.10 3.91
N PRO A 320 -5.02 9.24 3.77
CA PRO A 320 -5.52 10.49 3.21
C PRO A 320 -5.67 10.43 1.69
N GLY A 321 -6.58 11.23 1.13
CA GLY A 321 -6.82 11.34 -0.30
C GLY A 321 -7.37 12.70 -0.72
N GLN A 322 -7.81 12.80 -1.98
CA GLN A 322 -8.19 14.06 -2.62
C GLN A 322 -9.34 14.86 -1.97
N TYR A 323 -10.12 14.30 -1.03
CA TYR A 323 -11.20 15.01 -0.31
C TYR A 323 -11.02 15.12 1.22
N THR A 324 -9.95 14.55 1.81
CA THR A 324 -9.69 14.61 3.27
C THR A 324 -9.65 16.04 3.80
N GLU A 325 -9.01 16.96 3.07
CA GLU A 325 -8.96 18.38 3.43
C GLU A 325 -10.35 19.04 3.42
N GLU A 326 -11.29 18.59 2.59
CA GLU A 326 -12.66 19.12 2.52
C GLU A 326 -13.51 18.58 3.67
N LEU A 327 -13.39 17.28 3.94
CA LEU A 327 -13.99 16.61 5.09
C LEU A 327 -13.59 17.26 6.42
N LEU A 328 -12.31 17.58 6.59
CA LEU A 328 -11.79 18.30 7.77
C LEU A 328 -12.52 19.62 8.04
N LYS A 329 -12.87 20.37 6.98
CA LYS A 329 -13.60 21.64 7.11
C LYS A 329 -15.02 21.39 7.62
N HIS A 330 -15.72 20.39 7.07
CA HIS A 330 -17.07 20.01 7.52
C HIS A 330 -17.09 19.46 8.95
N LEU A 331 -16.10 18.67 9.36
CA LEU A 331 -16.01 18.19 10.75
C LEU A 331 -15.78 19.37 11.72
N ALA A 332 -14.92 20.32 11.35
CA ALA A 332 -14.67 21.53 12.14
C ALA A 332 -15.90 22.44 12.28
N GLU A 333 -16.66 22.66 11.20
CA GLU A 333 -17.90 23.48 11.20
C GLU A 333 -18.94 22.99 12.24
N TYR A 334 -19.01 21.69 12.49
CA TYR A 334 -19.97 21.09 13.42
C TYR A 334 -19.39 20.83 14.82
N ASN A 335 -18.08 21.04 15.02
CA ASN A 335 -17.28 20.59 16.16
C ASN A 335 -17.40 19.07 16.38
N ALA A 336 -17.26 18.30 15.30
CA ALA A 336 -17.35 16.85 15.30
C ALA A 336 -15.97 16.20 15.36
N ARG A 337 -15.80 15.17 16.20
CA ARG A 337 -14.64 14.27 16.16
C ARG A 337 -14.98 13.00 15.37
N ALA A 338 -13.92 12.38 14.86
CA ALA A 338 -13.97 11.22 13.97
C ALA A 338 -12.66 10.42 14.09
N THR A 339 -12.62 9.23 13.52
CA THR A 339 -11.42 8.36 13.48
C THR A 339 -11.06 8.06 12.03
N PHE A 340 -9.78 8.21 11.67
CA PHE A 340 -9.30 8.00 10.31
C PHE A 340 -8.37 6.78 10.28
N PHE A 341 -8.77 5.73 9.57
CA PHE A 341 -7.98 4.52 9.38
C PHE A 341 -7.11 4.73 8.12
N LEU A 342 -5.84 5.08 8.35
CA LEU A 342 -4.95 5.54 7.29
C LEU A 342 -4.21 4.37 6.63
N VAL A 343 -4.19 4.37 5.29
CA VAL A 343 -3.32 3.49 4.50
C VAL A 343 -1.90 4.05 4.57
N GLY A 344 -0.94 3.24 5.02
CA GLY A 344 0.40 3.71 5.39
C GLY A 344 1.15 4.42 4.27
N ARG A 345 1.06 3.92 3.03
CA ARG A 345 1.64 4.57 1.85
C ARG A 345 1.03 5.95 1.61
N ASN A 346 -0.29 6.10 1.76
CA ASN A 346 -0.99 7.37 1.57
C ASN A 346 -0.59 8.38 2.65
N ALA A 347 -0.43 7.94 3.91
CA ALA A 347 0.06 8.78 5.00
C ALA A 347 1.49 9.28 4.76
N GLU A 348 2.42 8.42 4.31
CA GLU A 348 3.80 8.83 3.95
C GLU A 348 3.83 9.84 2.78
N LEU A 349 2.90 9.74 1.84
CA LEU A 349 2.77 10.66 0.70
C LEU A 349 2.11 12.00 1.05
N GLN A 350 1.24 12.07 2.07
CA GLN A 350 0.54 13.31 2.47
C GLN A 350 0.74 13.72 3.95
N PRO A 351 1.99 13.88 4.44
CA PRO A 351 2.29 14.15 5.84
C PRO A 351 1.88 15.55 6.34
N GLY A 352 1.37 16.41 5.46
CA GLY A 352 0.69 17.66 5.83
C GLY A 352 -0.73 17.38 6.34
N VAL A 353 -1.55 16.70 5.53
CA VAL A 353 -2.94 16.36 5.84
C VAL A 353 -3.04 15.55 7.13
N VAL A 354 -2.14 14.57 7.32
CA VAL A 354 -2.07 13.77 8.57
C VAL A 354 -1.86 14.62 9.82
N LYS A 355 -1.13 15.75 9.72
CA LYS A 355 -0.96 16.69 10.84
C LYS A 355 -2.20 17.55 11.07
N GLU A 356 -2.96 17.87 10.02
CA GLU A 356 -4.24 18.57 10.15
C GLU A 356 -5.31 17.67 10.81
N LEU A 357 -5.32 16.36 10.53
CA LEU A 357 -6.15 15.38 11.25
C LEU A 357 -5.88 15.42 12.77
N VAL A 358 -4.61 15.38 13.18
CA VAL A 358 -4.24 15.45 14.61
C VAL A 358 -4.54 16.83 15.21
N ALA A 359 -4.34 17.92 14.46
CA ALA A 359 -4.63 19.28 14.90
C ALA A 359 -6.15 19.54 15.11
N GLY A 360 -7.01 18.95 14.28
CA GLY A 360 -8.47 18.92 14.50
C GLY A 360 -8.90 18.12 15.73
N GLY A 361 -8.01 17.28 16.28
CA GLY A 361 -8.30 16.38 17.39
C GLY A 361 -9.06 15.14 16.97
N HIS A 362 -8.85 14.67 15.74
CA HIS A 362 -9.31 13.38 15.26
C HIS A 362 -8.37 12.27 15.73
N GLU A 363 -8.87 11.03 15.80
CA GLU A 363 -8.08 9.84 16.12
C GLU A 363 -7.51 9.22 14.84
N LEU A 364 -6.30 8.67 14.91
CA LEU A 364 -5.67 7.94 13.80
C LEU A 364 -5.60 6.45 14.10
N GLY A 365 -6.03 5.65 13.13
CA GLY A 365 -5.92 4.20 13.12
C GLY A 365 -5.04 3.70 11.98
N SER A 366 -4.55 2.47 12.14
CA SER A 366 -3.76 1.75 11.14
C SER A 366 -4.68 0.99 10.17
N HIS A 367 -4.42 1.07 8.86
CA HIS A 367 -5.24 0.43 7.83
C HIS A 367 -4.43 -0.33 6.77
N SER A 368 -3.35 -1.00 7.20
CA SER A 368 -2.33 -1.63 6.35
C SER A 368 -1.53 -0.66 5.49
N TRP A 369 -0.45 -1.15 4.87
CA TRP A 369 0.45 -0.34 4.06
C TRP A 369 -0.15 0.01 2.69
N GLU A 370 -0.88 -0.94 2.08
CA GLU A 370 -1.33 -0.90 0.67
C GLU A 370 -2.77 -1.41 0.43
N HIS A 371 -3.58 -1.52 1.49
CA HIS A 371 -4.96 -2.04 1.46
C HIS A 371 -5.07 -3.48 0.91
N ARG A 372 -4.11 -4.33 1.29
CA ARG A 372 -4.10 -5.77 0.97
C ARG A 372 -4.90 -6.55 2.01
N ASP A 373 -5.54 -7.63 1.58
CA ASP A 373 -6.23 -8.56 2.47
C ASP A 373 -5.24 -9.32 3.37
N LEU A 374 -5.01 -8.74 4.56
CA LEU A 374 -4.10 -9.26 5.57
C LEU A 374 -4.40 -10.72 5.96
N SER A 375 -5.66 -11.17 5.81
CA SER A 375 -6.03 -12.57 6.12
C SER A 375 -5.38 -13.59 5.18
N LYS A 376 -4.89 -13.16 4.01
CA LYS A 376 -4.18 -14.00 3.01
C LYS A 376 -2.65 -13.95 3.12
N MET A 377 -2.11 -13.06 3.94
CA MET A 377 -0.67 -12.86 4.11
C MET A 377 -0.12 -13.73 5.25
N SER A 378 1.18 -14.04 5.23
CA SER A 378 1.80 -14.78 6.33
C SER A 378 1.98 -13.92 7.59
N ALA A 379 2.12 -14.54 8.76
CA ALA A 379 2.28 -13.85 10.05
C ALA A 379 3.50 -12.88 10.11
N GLY A 380 4.50 -13.09 9.25
CA GLY A 380 5.63 -12.18 9.09
C GLY A 380 5.31 -10.98 8.20
N GLU A 381 4.59 -11.20 7.10
CA GLU A 381 4.15 -10.14 6.18
C GLU A 381 3.12 -9.22 6.84
N VAL A 382 2.09 -9.76 7.50
CA VAL A 382 1.05 -8.94 8.19
C VAL A 382 1.69 -8.02 9.24
N ARG A 383 2.64 -8.55 10.02
CA ARG A 383 3.36 -7.75 11.01
C ARG A 383 4.23 -6.68 10.35
N ALA A 384 5.01 -7.02 9.32
CA ALA A 384 5.84 -6.04 8.62
C ALA A 384 5.03 -4.93 7.93
N ASP A 385 3.82 -5.24 7.47
CA ASP A 385 2.89 -4.30 6.85
C ASP A 385 2.29 -3.31 7.87
N LEU A 386 1.79 -3.82 9.01
CA LEU A 386 1.29 -3.01 10.12
C LEU A 386 2.42 -2.19 10.79
N ASP A 387 3.55 -2.82 11.13
CA ASP A 387 4.73 -2.14 11.71
C ASP A 387 5.20 -0.96 10.82
N ARG A 388 5.17 -1.13 9.48
CA ARG A 388 5.54 -0.06 8.53
C ARG A 388 4.52 1.08 8.52
N THR A 389 3.24 0.76 8.62
CA THR A 389 2.12 1.73 8.67
C THR A 389 2.18 2.55 9.95
N ASP A 390 2.31 1.88 11.10
CA ASP A 390 2.35 2.49 12.42
C ASP A 390 3.60 3.38 12.56
N ALA A 391 4.76 2.90 12.08
CA ALA A 391 6.00 3.69 12.05
C ALA A 391 5.91 4.93 11.13
N ALA A 392 5.18 4.85 10.01
CA ALA A 392 4.96 6.01 9.14
C ALA A 392 4.06 7.06 9.83
N ILE A 393 2.98 6.63 10.49
CA ILE A 393 2.12 7.51 11.28
C ILE A 393 2.92 8.17 12.42
N ASN A 394 3.67 7.39 13.20
CA ASN A 394 4.53 7.90 14.29
C ASN A 394 5.56 8.92 13.81
N LYS A 395 6.29 8.63 12.71
CA LYS A 395 7.25 9.52 12.05
C LYS A 395 6.67 10.89 11.67
N ILE A 396 5.36 10.97 11.42
CA ILE A 396 4.67 12.20 11.00
C ILE A 396 4.10 12.98 12.19
N THR A 397 3.55 12.28 13.20
CA THR A 397 2.75 12.88 14.29
C THR A 397 3.48 12.95 15.64
N GLY A 398 4.48 12.09 15.86
CA GLY A 398 5.10 11.85 17.16
C GLY A 398 4.34 10.87 18.07
N SER A 399 3.33 10.15 17.55
CA SER A 399 2.54 9.15 18.29
C SER A 399 2.08 8.00 17.38
N ASP A 400 2.06 6.79 17.93
CA ASP A 400 1.52 5.59 17.26
C ASP A 400 -0.02 5.68 17.08
N PRO A 401 -0.60 4.99 16.07
CA PRO A 401 -2.05 4.85 15.97
C PRO A 401 -2.62 4.08 17.18
N THR A 402 -3.83 4.44 17.61
CA THR A 402 -4.46 3.87 18.83
C THR A 402 -5.38 2.69 18.56
N VAL A 403 -5.74 2.45 17.30
CA VAL A 403 -6.67 1.43 16.82
C VAL A 403 -6.23 0.93 15.45
N MET A 404 -6.69 -0.25 15.05
CA MET A 404 -6.42 -0.82 13.72
C MET A 404 -7.74 -1.30 13.09
N ARG A 405 -7.86 -1.20 11.76
CA ARG A 405 -8.93 -1.84 10.99
C ARG A 405 -8.30 -2.64 9.85
N PRO A 406 -8.64 -3.93 9.67
CA PRO A 406 -8.18 -4.70 8.53
C PRO A 406 -8.94 -4.25 7.26
N PRO A 407 -8.26 -4.07 6.11
CA PRO A 407 -8.90 -3.94 4.80
C PRO A 407 -10.02 -4.95 4.59
N TYR A 408 -11.15 -4.53 4.01
CA TYR A 408 -12.30 -5.40 3.73
C TYR A 408 -12.94 -6.07 4.96
N GLY A 409 -12.63 -5.59 6.18
CA GLY A 409 -12.96 -6.26 7.43
C GLY A 409 -12.33 -7.66 7.57
N ALA A 410 -11.35 -8.00 6.73
CA ALA A 410 -10.87 -9.36 6.55
C ALA A 410 -9.76 -9.73 7.55
N HIS A 411 -10.14 -10.51 8.56
CA HIS A 411 -9.21 -10.97 9.59
C HIS A 411 -9.36 -12.48 9.89
N ASN A 412 -8.33 -13.02 10.53
CA ASN A 412 -8.26 -14.37 11.08
C ASN A 412 -7.17 -14.42 12.17
N ALA A 413 -6.96 -15.58 12.79
CA ALA A 413 -5.99 -15.76 13.88
C ALA A 413 -4.53 -15.34 13.54
N THR A 414 -4.15 -15.25 12.26
CA THR A 414 -2.86 -14.71 11.83
C THR A 414 -2.81 -13.18 12.00
N VAL A 415 -3.89 -12.50 11.64
CA VAL A 415 -4.05 -11.03 11.78
C VAL A 415 -4.29 -10.66 13.23
N ASP A 416 -5.15 -11.41 13.93
CA ASP A 416 -5.45 -11.22 15.37
C ASP A 416 -4.19 -11.38 16.24
N GLY A 417 -3.25 -12.24 15.82
CA GLY A 417 -1.94 -12.44 16.46
C GLY A 417 -0.79 -11.62 15.86
N ALA A 418 -1.08 -10.67 14.96
CA ALA A 418 -0.07 -9.79 14.36
C ALA A 418 0.17 -8.52 15.19
N THR A 419 -0.89 -7.96 15.81
CA THR A 419 -0.88 -6.66 16.48
C THR A 419 -1.62 -6.69 17.83
N GLU A 420 -1.19 -5.83 18.75
CA GLU A 420 -1.84 -5.61 20.05
C GLU A 420 -2.90 -4.48 19.99
N LEU A 421 -3.04 -3.79 18.85
CA LEU A 421 -4.03 -2.73 18.70
C LEU A 421 -5.47 -3.29 18.74
N PRO A 422 -6.44 -2.57 19.36
CA PRO A 422 -7.85 -2.92 19.27
C PRO A 422 -8.32 -2.92 17.82
N MET A 423 -8.96 -4.02 17.39
CA MET A 423 -9.44 -4.17 16.02
C MET A 423 -10.85 -3.60 15.89
N ILE A 424 -11.01 -2.57 15.06
CA ILE A 424 -12.25 -1.82 14.94
C ILE A 424 -12.89 -2.09 13.59
N LEU A 425 -14.04 -2.76 13.61
CA LEU A 425 -14.90 -2.95 12.45
C LEU A 425 -16.01 -1.89 12.49
N TRP A 426 -17.22 -2.20 12.03
CA TRP A 426 -18.35 -1.26 11.98
C TRP A 426 -19.69 -1.94 12.26
N SER A 427 -20.67 -1.12 12.63
CA SER A 427 -22.07 -1.51 12.87
C SER A 427 -23.03 -0.98 11.78
N VAL A 428 -22.56 0.04 11.05
CA VAL A 428 -23.25 0.64 9.91
C VAL A 428 -22.23 0.73 8.78
N ASP A 429 -22.46 -0.05 7.73
CA ASP A 429 -21.85 0.15 6.42
C ASP A 429 -22.70 1.19 5.67
N THR A 430 -22.07 2.12 4.95
CA THR A 430 -22.79 3.10 4.11
C THR A 430 -22.95 2.65 2.66
N GLU A 431 -22.18 1.63 2.23
CA GLU A 431 -21.99 1.24 0.83
C GLU A 431 -21.62 2.46 -0.07
N ASP A 432 -20.87 3.42 0.48
CA ASP A 432 -20.48 4.67 -0.20
C ASP A 432 -19.46 4.44 -1.33
N TRP A 433 -18.53 3.51 -1.10
CA TRP A 433 -17.61 2.87 -2.05
C TRP A 433 -18.29 2.20 -3.25
N LYS A 434 -19.61 1.99 -3.18
CA LYS A 434 -20.39 1.23 -4.17
C LYS A 434 -21.42 2.07 -4.90
N TYR A 435 -22.14 2.92 -4.17
CA TYR A 435 -23.25 3.69 -4.75
C TYR A 435 -22.88 5.10 -5.16
N HIS A 436 -21.82 5.67 -4.58
CA HIS A 436 -21.38 7.05 -4.81
C HIS A 436 -22.55 8.06 -4.83
N ASP A 437 -23.45 7.99 -3.86
CA ASP A 437 -24.65 8.84 -3.74
C ASP A 437 -24.74 9.42 -2.33
N SER A 438 -24.49 10.73 -2.18
CA SER A 438 -24.50 11.44 -0.90
C SER A 438 -25.84 11.37 -0.17
N ALA A 439 -26.96 11.37 -0.91
CA ALA A 439 -28.30 11.29 -0.33
C ALA A 439 -28.56 9.87 0.18
N LYS A 440 -28.10 8.83 -0.53
CA LYS A 440 -28.15 7.46 -0.02
C LYS A 440 -27.27 7.31 1.23
N VAL A 441 -26.02 7.72 1.18
CA VAL A 441 -25.06 7.62 2.32
C VAL A 441 -25.64 8.27 3.58
N SER A 442 -26.10 9.52 3.49
CA SER A 442 -26.72 10.23 4.62
C SER A 442 -28.01 9.53 5.09
N THR A 443 -28.80 8.94 4.19
CA THR A 443 -30.02 8.18 4.55
C THR A 443 -29.68 6.87 5.27
N THR A 444 -28.67 6.13 4.81
CA THR A 444 -28.21 4.88 5.44
C THR A 444 -27.82 5.15 6.90
N VAL A 445 -26.95 6.12 7.18
CA VAL A 445 -26.53 6.41 8.55
C VAL A 445 -27.70 6.91 9.40
N THR A 446 -28.42 7.95 8.95
CA THR A 446 -29.48 8.59 9.77
C THR A 446 -30.73 7.74 10.00
N SER A 447 -30.89 6.63 9.28
CA SER A 447 -31.99 5.66 9.50
C SER A 447 -31.57 4.39 10.25
N THR A 448 -30.27 4.03 10.27
CA THR A 448 -29.78 2.79 10.90
C THR A 448 -29.05 3.00 12.22
N VAL A 449 -28.35 4.12 12.40
CA VAL A 449 -27.40 4.30 13.50
C VAL A 449 -28.08 4.38 14.87
N ARG A 450 -27.41 3.79 15.86
CA ARG A 450 -27.84 3.71 17.27
C ARG A 450 -26.74 4.26 18.18
N PRO A 451 -27.05 4.64 19.44
CA PRO A 451 -26.02 4.96 20.43
C PRO A 451 -25.01 3.82 20.54
N GLY A 452 -23.71 4.15 20.53
CA GLY A 452 -22.63 3.16 20.50
C GLY A 452 -22.22 2.70 19.10
N GLY A 453 -22.92 3.14 18.04
CA GLY A 453 -22.63 2.75 16.67
C GLY A 453 -21.30 3.30 16.14
N ILE A 454 -20.58 2.45 15.41
CA ILE A 454 -19.42 2.81 14.58
C ILE A 454 -19.87 2.75 13.11
N VAL A 455 -19.56 3.79 12.34
CA VAL A 455 -20.02 4.00 10.96
C VAL A 455 -18.83 3.97 10.00
N LEU A 456 -18.85 3.07 9.01
CA LEU A 456 -17.88 3.02 7.91
C LEU A 456 -18.24 4.01 6.80
N MET A 457 -17.26 4.82 6.41
CA MET A 457 -17.23 5.71 5.24
C MET A 457 -15.80 5.76 4.70
N HIS A 458 -15.62 6.27 3.48
CA HIS A 458 -14.30 6.42 2.84
C HIS A 458 -14.10 7.90 2.45
N ASP A 459 -13.01 8.53 2.87
CA ASP A 459 -12.76 9.96 2.59
C ASP A 459 -12.14 10.23 1.21
N ILE A 460 -11.95 9.16 0.44
CA ILE A 460 -11.45 9.17 -0.94
C ILE A 460 -12.54 9.41 -1.99
N HIS A 461 -13.83 9.50 -1.62
CA HIS A 461 -14.94 9.78 -2.55
C HIS A 461 -15.65 11.11 -2.27
N ALA A 462 -15.88 11.90 -3.32
CA ALA A 462 -16.57 13.21 -3.24
C ALA A 462 -17.95 13.11 -2.59
N THR A 463 -18.67 12.03 -2.89
CA THR A 463 -20.06 11.81 -2.52
C THR A 463 -20.20 11.41 -1.05
N SER A 464 -19.22 10.71 -0.50
CA SER A 464 -19.09 10.44 0.94
C SER A 464 -18.89 11.74 1.71
N VAL A 465 -17.90 12.55 1.32
CA VAL A 465 -17.59 13.83 1.97
C VAL A 465 -18.77 14.82 1.86
N ALA A 466 -19.39 14.93 0.69
CA ALA A 466 -20.57 15.77 0.49
C ALA A 466 -21.83 15.31 1.26
N ALA A 467 -21.87 14.06 1.76
CA ALA A 467 -22.95 13.59 2.64
C ALA A 467 -22.82 14.12 4.08
N VAL A 468 -21.59 14.45 4.51
CA VAL A 468 -21.25 14.68 5.92
C VAL A 468 -21.99 15.87 6.54
N PRO A 469 -22.10 17.07 5.93
CA PRO A 469 -22.81 18.20 6.55
C PRO A 469 -24.26 17.88 6.92
N GLY A 470 -25.04 17.32 5.98
CA GLY A 470 -26.44 16.96 6.22
C GLY A 470 -26.62 15.81 7.22
N MET A 471 -25.70 14.84 7.21
CA MET A 471 -25.65 13.77 8.20
C MET A 471 -25.37 14.31 9.61
N LEU A 472 -24.37 15.20 9.75
CA LEU A 472 -24.02 15.84 11.03
C LEU A 472 -25.16 16.72 11.54
N GLU A 473 -25.83 17.49 10.69
CA GLU A 473 -27.01 18.27 11.07
C GLU A 473 -28.12 17.38 11.64
N LYS A 474 -28.48 16.30 10.92
CA LYS A 474 -29.55 15.40 11.32
C LYS A 474 -29.24 14.63 12.61
N LEU A 475 -28.05 14.07 12.74
CA LEU A 475 -27.65 13.33 13.95
C LEU A 475 -27.54 14.25 15.18
N LYS A 476 -27.06 15.48 15.00
CA LYS A 476 -27.02 16.51 16.06
C LYS A 476 -28.43 16.91 16.50
N ALA A 477 -29.37 17.04 15.57
CA ALA A 477 -30.79 17.27 15.87
C ALA A 477 -31.46 16.09 16.60
N ASP A 478 -31.02 14.85 16.33
CA ASP A 478 -31.45 13.65 17.08
C ASP A 478 -30.77 13.52 18.46
N GLY A 479 -29.85 14.42 18.81
CA GLY A 479 -29.15 14.46 20.09
C GLY A 479 -27.94 13.53 20.19
N TYR A 480 -27.25 13.25 19.08
CA TYR A 480 -25.96 12.56 19.09
C TYR A 480 -24.78 13.51 19.32
N GLU A 481 -23.77 13.02 20.04
CA GLU A 481 -22.42 13.55 20.10
C GLU A 481 -21.49 12.76 19.17
N PHE A 482 -20.65 13.48 18.42
CA PHE A 482 -19.65 12.92 17.52
C PHE A 482 -18.32 12.78 18.25
N VAL A 483 -17.84 11.54 18.34
CA VAL A 483 -16.68 11.14 19.14
C VAL A 483 -15.70 10.33 18.31
N THR A 484 -14.44 10.26 18.73
CA THR A 484 -13.51 9.25 18.21
C THR A 484 -13.87 7.85 18.73
N VAL A 485 -13.25 6.79 18.21
CA VAL A 485 -13.49 5.42 18.70
C VAL A 485 -12.97 5.22 20.14
N SER A 486 -11.79 5.74 20.48
CA SER A 486 -11.30 5.78 21.86
C SER A 486 -12.23 6.57 22.78
N GLU A 487 -12.72 7.74 22.35
CA GLU A 487 -13.73 8.51 23.11
C GLU A 487 -15.05 7.75 23.29
N LEU A 488 -15.48 6.95 22.30
CA LEU A 488 -16.70 6.14 22.36
C LEU A 488 -16.67 5.11 23.51
N TYR A 489 -15.53 4.44 23.73
CA TYR A 489 -15.35 3.49 24.82
C TYR A 489 -14.97 4.17 26.15
N GLY A 490 -14.41 5.38 26.11
CA GLY A 490 -14.12 6.19 27.29
C GLY A 490 -12.71 5.94 27.86
N PRO A 491 -12.47 6.20 29.16
CA PRO A 491 -11.11 6.23 29.73
C PRO A 491 -10.28 4.95 29.59
N ASP A 492 -10.94 3.79 29.53
CA ASP A 492 -10.29 2.48 29.39
C ASP A 492 -10.00 2.11 27.92
N GLY A 493 -10.60 2.83 26.96
CA GLY A 493 -10.47 2.60 25.52
C GLY A 493 -11.15 1.31 24.99
N PRO A 494 -11.15 1.09 23.66
CA PRO A 494 -11.47 -0.20 23.06
C PRO A 494 -10.45 -1.27 23.49
N LYS A 495 -10.88 -2.53 23.60
CA LYS A 495 -10.03 -3.60 24.13
C LYS A 495 -9.09 -4.19 23.08
N ALA A 496 -7.80 -4.15 23.39
CA ALA A 496 -6.74 -4.85 22.67
C ALA A 496 -7.08 -6.34 22.43
N GLY A 497 -6.66 -6.89 21.29
CA GLY A 497 -6.89 -8.30 20.94
C GLY A 497 -8.36 -8.70 20.77
N THR A 498 -9.26 -7.74 20.51
CA THR A 498 -10.68 -8.01 20.21
C THR A 498 -11.15 -7.24 18.98
N ALA A 499 -12.00 -7.87 18.17
CA ALA A 499 -12.71 -7.24 17.06
C ALA A 499 -14.04 -6.61 17.55
N LEU A 500 -14.23 -5.32 17.28
CA LEU A 500 -15.30 -4.50 17.84
C LEU A 500 -16.08 -3.77 16.74
N THR A 501 -17.37 -4.07 16.60
CA THR A 501 -18.28 -3.44 15.61
C THR A 501 -19.06 -2.24 16.17
N GLU A 502 -19.36 -2.25 17.48
CA GLU A 502 -20.03 -1.18 18.21
C GLU A 502 -19.76 -1.26 19.71
N ARG A 503 -20.07 -0.18 20.44
CA ARG A 503 -20.15 -0.18 21.90
C ARG A 503 -21.50 -0.74 22.34
N GLN A 504 -21.49 -1.94 22.93
CA GLN A 504 -22.69 -2.68 23.31
C GLN A 504 -23.40 -2.12 24.55
N ASP A 505 -22.66 -1.57 25.51
CA ASP A 505 -23.14 -0.99 26.77
C ASP A 505 -23.53 0.51 26.66
N ALA A 506 -23.59 1.05 25.44
CA ALA A 506 -23.85 2.47 25.20
C ALA A 506 -25.26 2.94 25.64
N PHE A 507 -25.41 4.25 25.85
CA PHE A 507 -26.65 4.92 26.28
C PHE A 507 -27.94 4.30 25.72
N GLY A 508 -28.79 3.80 26.60
CA GLY A 508 -30.11 3.24 26.27
C GLY A 508 -30.11 1.78 25.81
N ARG A 509 -28.96 1.09 25.84
CA ARG A 509 -28.86 -0.38 25.73
C ARG A 509 -28.77 -1.00 27.13
N ASN A 510 -29.32 -2.22 27.29
CA ASN A 510 -29.31 -3.04 28.51
C ASN A 510 -28.80 -4.45 28.15
#